data_AF-A0A7J7RH85-F1
#
_entry.id   AF-A0A7J7RH85-F1
#
_cell.length_a   1.000
_cell.length_b   1.000
_cell.length_c   1.000
_cell.angle_alpha   90.00
_cell.angle_beta   90.00
_cell.angle_gamma   90.00
#
_symmetry.space_group_name_H-M   'P 1'
#
loop_
_entity.id
_entity.type
_entity.pdbx_description
1 polymer ?
#
loop_
_entity_poly.entity_id
_entity_poly.type
_entity_poly.pdbx_seq_one_letter_code
_entity_poly.pdbx_strand_id
1 'polypeptide(L)'
;MSLICSISNEVPEHPCVSPVSNHIYERRLIEKYIAENGTDPITSIAFSENGYYLATAADDSSVKLWDLRKLKNFKTLQLDNNFEVKSLIFDQSGTYLALGGTDVQIYICKQWTEILHFTEHSGLTTGVAFGQHAKFIASTGMDRSLKFYSL
;
A
#
# COMPACT_ATOMS: atom_id res chain seq x y z
N MET A 1 1.77 -21.47 28.73
CA MET A 1 1.61 -20.90 27.37
C MET A 1 1.91 -19.42 27.46
N SER A 2 3.00 -18.96 26.89
CA SER A 2 3.33 -17.52 26.83
C SER A 2 2.52 -16.85 25.73
N LEU A 3 2.02 -15.65 26.00
CA LEU A 3 1.36 -14.80 25.02
C LEU A 3 2.45 -14.20 24.12
N ILE A 4 2.47 -14.58 22.83
CA ILE A 4 3.47 -14.13 21.86
C ILE A 4 2.84 -13.17 20.84
N CYS A 5 3.62 -12.19 20.40
CA CYS A 5 3.25 -11.24 19.36
C CYS A 5 3.03 -11.96 18.03
N SER A 6 1.91 -11.68 17.36
CA SER A 6 1.53 -12.38 16.13
C SER A 6 2.37 -12.00 14.90
N ILE A 7 3.21 -10.96 15.00
CA ILE A 7 4.11 -10.52 13.93
C ILE A 7 5.56 -10.97 14.19
N SER A 8 6.07 -10.78 15.41
CA SER A 8 7.47 -11.08 15.75
C SER A 8 7.68 -12.48 16.34
N ASN A 9 6.62 -13.18 16.75
CA ASN A 9 6.69 -14.44 17.51
C ASN A 9 7.47 -14.35 18.84
N GLU A 10 7.77 -13.15 19.32
CA GLU A 10 8.42 -12.89 20.61
C GLU A 10 7.39 -12.51 21.69
N VAL A 11 7.77 -12.61 22.96
CA VAL A 11 6.91 -12.19 24.08
C VAL A 11 6.88 -10.65 24.11
N PRO A 12 5.73 -10.01 23.88
CA PRO A 12 5.64 -8.55 23.83
C PRO A 12 5.66 -7.95 25.23
N GLU A 13 6.50 -6.94 25.46
CA GLU A 13 6.54 -6.21 26.74
C GLU A 13 5.31 -5.30 26.92
N HIS A 14 4.85 -4.64 25.84
CA HIS A 14 3.69 -3.76 25.83
C HIS A 14 2.66 -4.25 24.80
N PRO A 15 1.87 -5.29 25.13
CA PRO A 15 0.92 -5.89 24.20
C PRO A 15 -0.25 -4.95 23.90
N CYS A 16 -0.58 -4.76 22.62
CA CYS A 16 -1.90 -4.26 22.22
C CYS A 16 -2.73 -5.39 21.62
N VAL A 17 -3.95 -5.56 22.14
CA VAL A 17 -4.87 -6.62 21.71
C VAL A 17 -5.81 -6.05 20.65
N SER A 18 -5.88 -6.69 19.49
CA SER A 18 -6.89 -6.35 18.49
C SER A 18 -8.27 -6.75 19.00
N PRO A 19 -9.23 -5.81 19.12
CA PRO A 19 -10.59 -6.13 19.57
C PRO A 19 -11.38 -6.97 18.55
N VAL A 20 -10.89 -7.06 17.31
CA VAL A 20 -11.53 -7.80 16.22
C VAL A 20 -10.97 -9.22 16.11
N SER A 21 -9.67 -9.41 16.34
CA SER A 21 -8.99 -10.69 16.13
C SER A 21 -8.43 -11.35 17.39
N ASN A 22 -8.44 -10.66 18.54
CA ASN A 22 -7.79 -11.08 19.79
C ASN A 22 -6.29 -11.40 19.67
N HIS A 23 -5.64 -11.00 18.57
CA HIS A 23 -4.20 -11.11 18.39
C HIS A 23 -3.46 -10.00 19.13
N ILE A 24 -2.23 -10.31 19.54
CA ILE A 24 -1.36 -9.41 20.30
C ILE A 24 -0.30 -8.85 19.36
N TYR A 25 -0.20 -7.52 19.31
CA TYR A 25 0.78 -6.76 18.52
C TYR A 25 1.73 -5.98 19.42
N GLU A 26 2.90 -5.62 18.90
CA GLU A 26 3.92 -4.86 19.64
C GLU A 26 3.93 -3.39 19.22
N ARG A 27 3.35 -2.54 20.07
CA ARG A 27 3.28 -1.07 19.90
C ARG A 27 4.66 -0.41 19.76
N ARG A 28 5.68 -0.96 20.43
CA ARG A 28 7.05 -0.43 20.48
C ARG A 28 7.73 -0.37 19.10
N LEU A 29 7.43 -1.28 18.18
CA LEU A 29 8.08 -1.29 16.87
C LEU A 29 7.70 -0.08 16.00
N ILE A 30 6.42 0.32 16.07
CA ILE A 30 5.92 1.52 15.38
C ILE A 30 6.46 2.77 16.07
N GLU A 31 6.40 2.85 17.40
CA GLU A 31 6.92 3.99 18.17
C GLU A 31 8.44 4.15 18.01
N LYS A 32 9.20 3.05 17.93
CA LYS A 32 10.64 3.05 17.69
C LYS A 32 10.96 3.61 16.30
N TYR A 33 10.25 3.17 15.26
CA TYR A 33 10.46 3.69 13.91
C TYR A 33 10.15 5.18 13.82
N ILE A 34 9.05 5.64 14.42
CA ILE A 34 8.68 7.05 14.49
C ILE A 34 9.73 7.86 15.27
N ALA A 35 10.27 7.31 16.37
CA ALA A 35 11.30 7.97 17.16
C ALA A 35 12.66 8.06 16.44
N GLU A 36 13.01 7.06 15.63
CA GLU A 36 14.29 7.01 14.90
C GLU A 36 14.25 7.78 13.58
N ASN A 37 13.14 7.72 12.84
CA ASN A 37 13.03 8.29 11.49
C ASN A 37 12.15 9.55 11.43
N GLY A 38 11.40 9.86 12.48
CA GLY A 38 10.54 11.04 12.55
C GLY A 38 9.28 10.98 11.67
N THR A 39 9.06 9.87 10.97
CA THR A 39 7.94 9.66 10.03
C THR A 39 7.36 8.26 10.18
N ASP A 40 6.10 8.10 9.76
CA ASP A 40 5.46 6.78 9.72
C ASP A 40 6.12 5.92 8.63
N PRO A 41 6.31 4.61 8.87
CA PRO A 41 6.91 3.69 7.89
C PRO A 41 5.99 3.42 6.69
N ILE A 42 4.70 3.74 6.80
CA ILE A 42 3.67 3.51 5.78
C ILE A 42 3.40 4.83 5.07
N THR A 43 3.59 4.85 3.75
CA THR A 43 3.40 6.05 2.93
C THR A 43 1.98 6.17 2.41
N SER A 44 1.29 5.04 2.19
CA SER A 44 -0.04 5.04 1.59
C SER A 44 -0.83 3.78 1.91
N ILE A 45 -2.15 3.91 1.90
CA ILE A 45 -3.10 2.83 2.18
C ILE A 45 -4.27 2.96 1.19
N ALA A 46 -4.73 1.84 0.64
CA ALA A 46 -5.93 1.78 -0.18
C ALA A 46 -6.80 0.59 0.19
N PHE A 47 -8.10 0.84 0.37
CA PHE A 47 -9.11 -0.20 0.51
C PHE A 47 -9.68 -0.53 -0.87
N SER A 48 -9.91 -1.82 -1.13
CA SER A 48 -10.75 -2.20 -2.26
C SER A 48 -12.20 -1.86 -1.93
N GLU A 49 -12.95 -1.34 -2.91
CA GLU A 49 -14.38 -1.00 -2.74
C GLU A 49 -15.23 -2.19 -2.29
N ASN A 50 -14.82 -3.42 -2.62
CA ASN A 50 -15.51 -4.62 -2.14
C ASN A 50 -15.25 -4.96 -0.66
N GLY A 51 -14.34 -4.24 0.00
CA GLY A 51 -13.97 -4.42 1.40
C GLY A 51 -13.16 -5.68 1.72
N TYR A 52 -12.74 -6.45 0.71
CA TYR A 52 -12.01 -7.71 0.92
C TYR A 52 -10.50 -7.53 0.96
N TYR A 53 -9.99 -6.50 0.28
CA TYR A 53 -8.56 -6.26 0.15
C TYR A 53 -8.15 -4.92 0.72
N LEU A 54 -6.98 -4.90 1.33
CA LEU A 54 -6.26 -3.71 1.73
C LEU A 54 -4.87 -3.76 1.12
N ALA A 55 -4.45 -2.67 0.48
CA ALA A 55 -3.08 -2.46 0.03
C ALA A 55 -2.43 -1.42 0.93
N THR A 56 -1.19 -1.67 1.33
CA THR A 56 -0.38 -0.75 2.13
C THR A 56 0.98 -0.63 1.50
N ALA A 57 1.45 0.59 1.26
CA ALA A 57 2.80 0.86 0.79
C ALA A 57 3.66 1.38 1.93
N ALA A 58 4.92 0.98 1.93
CA ALA A 58 5.92 1.44 2.89
C ALA A 58 7.12 2.07 2.18
N ASP A 59 7.93 2.78 2.94
CA ASP A 59 9.15 3.43 2.45
C ASP A 59 10.21 2.42 1.94
N ASP A 60 10.06 1.12 2.26
CA ASP A 60 10.94 0.04 1.82
C ASP A 60 10.69 -0.44 0.37
N SER A 61 10.01 0.39 -0.45
CA SER A 61 9.60 0.06 -1.82
C SER A 61 8.74 -1.22 -1.91
N SER A 62 8.06 -1.59 -0.82
CA SER A 62 7.16 -2.74 -0.79
C SER A 62 5.70 -2.33 -0.71
N VAL A 63 4.86 -3.08 -1.42
CA VAL A 63 3.40 -2.96 -1.34
C VAL A 63 2.86 -4.28 -0.81
N LYS A 64 2.35 -4.23 0.41
CA LYS A 64 1.77 -5.38 1.11
C LYS A 64 0.27 -5.44 0.85
N LEU A 65 -0.20 -6.64 0.54
CA LEU A 65 -1.59 -6.92 0.23
C LEU A 65 -2.19 -7.85 1.29
N TRP A 66 -3.34 -7.43 1.80
CA TRP A 66 -3.99 -8.03 2.95
C TRP A 66 -5.39 -8.51 2.57
N ASP A 67 -5.74 -9.72 3.00
CA ASP A 67 -7.11 -10.24 2.94
C ASP A 67 -7.78 -9.87 4.26
N LEU A 68 -8.71 -8.91 4.22
CA LEU A 68 -9.36 -8.37 5.41
C LEU A 68 -10.29 -9.39 6.09
N ARG A 69 -10.76 -10.41 5.38
CA ARG A 69 -11.58 -11.47 5.99
C ARG A 69 -10.75 -12.43 6.84
N LYS A 70 -9.49 -12.64 6.44
CA LYS A 70 -8.55 -13.54 7.12
C LYS A 70 -7.53 -12.77 7.97
N LEU A 71 -7.56 -11.44 7.93
CA LEU A 71 -6.66 -10.52 8.61
C LEU A 71 -5.19 -10.91 8.44
N LYS A 72 -4.81 -11.31 7.23
CA LYS A 72 -3.46 -11.79 6.92
C LYS A 72 -2.91 -11.14 5.68
N ASN A 73 -1.60 -10.90 5.70
CA ASN A 73 -0.86 -10.63 4.48
C ASN A 73 -0.83 -11.91 3.64
N PHE A 74 -1.28 -11.83 2.39
CA PHE A 74 -1.24 -12.97 1.48
C PHE A 74 -0.25 -12.78 0.34
N LYS A 75 0.19 -11.54 0.09
CA LYS A 75 1.15 -11.21 -0.95
C LYS A 75 1.89 -9.93 -0.59
N THR A 76 3.18 -9.90 -0.89
CA THR A 76 3.99 -8.69 -0.91
C THR A 76 4.48 -8.50 -2.34
N LEU A 77 4.22 -7.32 -2.90
CA LEU A 77 4.77 -6.87 -4.18
C LEU A 77 6.03 -6.09 -3.86
N GLN A 78 7.15 -6.60 -4.34
CA GLN A 78 8.41 -5.90 -4.22
C GLN A 78 8.64 -5.11 -5.50
N LEU A 79 8.70 -3.79 -5.36
CA LEU A 79 8.99 -2.88 -6.45
C LEU A 79 10.51 -2.77 -6.59
N ASP A 80 10.94 -2.06 -7.64
CA ASP A 80 12.35 -1.74 -7.81
C ASP A 80 12.88 -0.98 -6.58
N ASN A 81 14.14 -1.24 -6.20
CA ASN A 81 14.72 -0.81 -4.92
C ASN A 81 14.71 0.72 -4.66
N ASN A 82 14.42 1.54 -5.66
CA ASN A 82 14.33 3.00 -5.57
C ASN A 82 12.91 3.53 -5.85
N PHE A 83 11.89 2.67 -5.83
CA PHE A 83 10.53 3.07 -6.10
C PHE A 83 9.86 3.63 -4.84
N GLU A 84 9.69 4.95 -4.79
CA GLU A 84 8.96 5.60 -3.70
C GLU A 84 7.47 5.60 -4.01
N VAL A 85 6.67 4.83 -3.29
CA VAL A 85 5.20 4.90 -3.43
C VAL A 85 4.67 6.06 -2.57
N LYS A 86 3.95 6.99 -3.18
CA LYS A 86 3.26 8.09 -2.48
C LYS A 86 1.74 7.93 -2.45
N SER A 87 1.18 7.23 -3.42
CA SER A 87 -0.26 7.07 -3.57
C SER A 87 -0.61 5.65 -4.00
N LEU A 88 -1.62 5.08 -3.38
CA LEU A 88 -2.25 3.81 -3.73
C LEU A 88 -3.74 4.04 -3.94
N ILE A 89 -4.31 3.42 -4.97
CA ILE A 89 -5.77 3.43 -5.15
C ILE A 89 -6.26 2.19 -5.88
N PHE A 90 -7.40 1.64 -5.44
CA PHE A 90 -8.13 0.61 -6.17
C PHE A 90 -9.14 1.26 -7.12
N ASP A 91 -9.40 0.61 -8.25
CA ASP A 91 -10.55 0.96 -9.09
C ASP A 91 -11.87 0.58 -8.38
N GLN A 92 -12.96 1.24 -8.79
CA GLN A 92 -14.31 1.00 -8.32
C GLN A 92 -14.75 -0.48 -8.41
N SER A 93 -14.32 -1.19 -9.44
CA SER A 93 -14.60 -2.61 -9.63
C SER A 93 -13.69 -3.54 -8.81
N GLY A 94 -12.62 -3.00 -8.21
CA GLY A 94 -11.59 -3.77 -7.52
C GLY A 94 -10.75 -4.65 -8.44
N THR A 95 -10.78 -4.40 -9.76
CA THR A 95 -10.02 -5.18 -10.75
C THR A 95 -8.60 -4.68 -10.86
N TYR A 96 -8.39 -3.37 -10.73
CA TYR A 96 -7.08 -2.74 -10.85
C TYR A 96 -6.63 -2.05 -9.57
N LEU A 97 -5.32 -2.07 -9.34
CA LEU A 97 -4.64 -1.29 -8.32
C LEU A 97 -3.66 -0.36 -9.04
N ALA A 98 -3.74 0.93 -8.77
CA ALA A 98 -2.78 1.90 -9.27
C ALA A 98 -1.85 2.37 -8.15
N LEU A 99 -0.59 2.55 -8.52
CA LEU A 99 0.50 3.05 -7.71
C LEU A 99 0.96 4.37 -8.32
N GLY A 100 1.01 5.41 -7.50
CA GLY A 100 1.63 6.68 -7.81
C GLY A 100 2.87 6.86 -6.95
N GLY A 101 3.99 7.11 -7.58
CA GLY A 101 5.26 7.23 -6.87
C GLY A 101 6.35 7.83 -7.73
N THR A 102 7.48 7.16 -7.83
CA THR A 102 8.50 7.46 -8.85
C THR A 102 7.88 7.50 -10.24
N ASP A 103 7.12 6.46 -10.57
CA ASP A 103 6.32 6.38 -11.79
C ASP A 103 4.85 6.06 -11.45
N VAL A 104 4.01 5.95 -12.48
CA VAL A 104 2.66 5.40 -12.34
C VAL A 104 2.66 3.96 -12.83
N GLN A 105 2.37 3.03 -11.93
CA GLN A 105 2.24 1.61 -12.26
C GLN A 105 0.83 1.10 -11.98
N ILE A 106 0.35 0.17 -12.80
CA ILE A 106 -0.99 -0.41 -12.66
C ILE A 106 -0.88 -1.92 -12.63
N TYR A 107 -1.52 -2.52 -11.63
CA TYR A 107 -1.55 -3.94 -11.39
C TYR A 107 -2.96 -4.47 -11.56
N ILE A 108 -3.08 -5.67 -12.13
CA ILE A 108 -4.34 -6.41 -12.15
C ILE A 108 -4.47 -7.22 -10.85
N CYS A 109 -5.53 -6.99 -10.08
CA CYS A 109 -5.71 -7.55 -8.73
C CYS A 109 -5.93 -9.07 -8.74
N LYS A 110 -6.35 -9.66 -9.86
CA LYS A 110 -6.58 -11.11 -9.95
C LYS A 110 -5.29 -11.91 -9.92
N GLN A 111 -4.23 -11.42 -10.55
CA GLN A 111 -2.91 -12.08 -10.60
C GLN A 111 -1.83 -11.31 -9.84
N TRP A 112 -2.09 -10.05 -9.49
CA TRP A 112 -1.13 -9.11 -8.92
C TRP A 112 0.12 -8.94 -9.78
N THR A 113 -0.10 -8.87 -11.09
CA THR A 113 0.93 -8.60 -12.10
C THR A 113 0.80 -7.18 -12.60
N GLU A 114 1.94 -6.54 -12.84
CA GLU A 114 2.00 -5.25 -13.50
C GLU A 114 1.53 -5.39 -14.95
N ILE A 115 0.66 -4.49 -15.39
CA ILE A 115 0.14 -4.46 -16.76
C ILE A 115 0.56 -3.21 -17.53
N LEU A 116 0.76 -2.10 -16.84
CA LEU A 116 1.07 -0.80 -17.44
C LEU A 116 2.01 -0.03 -16.51
N HIS A 117 2.99 0.62 -17.14
CA HIS A 117 4.01 1.45 -16.50
C HIS A 117 4.11 2.76 -17.29
N PHE A 118 3.80 3.87 -16.65
CA PHE A 118 3.91 5.21 -17.23
C PHE A 118 5.02 6.00 -16.56
N THR A 119 6.03 6.37 -17.35
CA THR A 119 7.23 7.11 -16.94
C THR A 119 7.22 8.56 -17.44
N GLU A 120 6.04 9.11 -17.73
CA GLU A 120 5.96 10.43 -18.37
C GLU A 120 6.13 11.62 -17.42
N HIS A 121 5.97 11.42 -16.12
CA HIS A 121 6.17 12.48 -15.14
C HIS A 121 7.68 12.71 -14.94
N SER A 122 8.09 13.98 -14.94
CA SER A 122 9.50 14.33 -14.73
C SER A 122 9.87 14.49 -13.25
N GLY A 123 8.90 14.35 -12.35
CA GLY A 123 9.07 14.34 -10.91
C GLY A 123 8.11 13.35 -10.25
N LEU A 124 8.26 13.16 -8.94
CA LEU A 124 7.45 12.20 -8.19
C LEU A 124 5.95 12.46 -8.38
N THR A 125 5.23 11.41 -8.72
CA THR A 125 3.78 11.37 -8.75
C THR A 125 3.27 11.36 -7.31
N THR A 126 2.57 12.42 -6.92
CA THR A 126 2.04 12.61 -5.57
C THR A 126 0.64 12.02 -5.39
N GLY A 127 -0.08 11.79 -6.48
CA GLY A 127 -1.47 11.31 -6.43
C GLY A 127 -1.86 10.60 -7.71
N VAL A 128 -2.67 9.56 -7.56
CA VAL A 128 -3.27 8.81 -8.67
C VAL A 128 -4.74 8.54 -8.37
N ALA A 129 -5.58 8.63 -9.39
CA ALA A 129 -7.00 8.35 -9.30
C ALA A 129 -7.53 7.64 -10.55
N PHE A 130 -8.39 6.64 -10.35
CA PHE A 130 -9.14 6.04 -11.45
C PHE A 130 -10.35 6.90 -11.83
N GLY A 131 -10.57 7.05 -13.12
CA GLY A 131 -11.83 7.51 -13.68
C GLY A 131 -12.93 6.45 -13.56
N GLN A 132 -14.17 6.84 -13.90
CA GLN A 132 -15.30 5.93 -13.86
C GLN A 132 -15.07 4.67 -14.72
N HIS A 133 -15.38 3.50 -14.16
CA HIS A 133 -15.18 2.20 -14.79
C HIS A 133 -13.74 1.94 -15.26
N ALA A 134 -12.74 2.56 -14.63
CA ALA A 134 -11.34 2.46 -15.01
C ALA A 134 -11.07 2.80 -16.50
N LYS A 135 -11.86 3.69 -17.12
CA LYS A 135 -11.63 4.13 -18.51
C LYS A 135 -10.38 4.97 -18.68
N PHE A 136 -10.00 5.68 -17.63
CA PHE A 136 -8.80 6.48 -17.60
C PHE A 136 -8.21 6.49 -16.19
N ILE A 137 -6.96 6.88 -16.10
CA ILE A 137 -6.28 7.23 -14.85
C ILE A 137 -5.82 8.67 -14.93
N ALA A 138 -6.02 9.41 -13.85
CA ALA A 138 -5.43 10.72 -13.64
C ALA A 138 -4.26 10.59 -12.67
N SER A 139 -3.15 11.26 -12.97
CA SER A 139 -2.00 11.36 -12.08
C SER A 139 -1.59 12.83 -11.91
N THR A 140 -1.11 13.16 -10.71
CA THR A 140 -0.59 14.48 -10.37
C THR A 140 0.84 14.33 -9.88
N GLY A 141 1.75 15.18 -10.36
CA GLY A 141 3.18 15.10 -10.02
C GLY A 141 3.78 16.41 -9.53
N MET A 142 4.96 16.29 -8.90
CA MET A 142 5.78 17.44 -8.51
C MET A 142 6.30 18.27 -9.69
N ASP A 143 6.18 17.74 -10.91
CA ASP A 143 6.44 18.47 -12.15
C ASP A 143 5.37 19.54 -12.47
N ARG A 144 4.41 19.73 -11.56
CA ARG A 144 3.28 20.67 -11.66
C ARG A 144 2.37 20.34 -12.84
N SER A 145 2.31 19.07 -13.21
CA SER A 145 1.41 18.59 -14.26
C SER A 145 0.35 17.65 -13.70
N LEU A 146 -0.79 17.64 -14.40
CA LEU A 146 -1.82 16.63 -14.26
C LEU A 146 -1.89 15.90 -15.60
N LYS A 147 -1.71 14.59 -15.58
CA LYS A 147 -1.72 13.73 -16.77
C LYS A 147 -2.90 12.78 -16.73
N PHE A 148 -3.44 12.47 -17.90
CA PHE A 148 -4.50 11.48 -18.08
C PHE A 148 -4.00 10.37 -19.00
N TYR A 149 -4.22 9.13 -18.58
CA TYR A 149 -3.91 7.93 -19.37
C TYR A 149 -5.21 7.20 -19.67
N SER A 150 -5.42 6.82 -20.93
CA SER A 150 -6.47 5.85 -21.27
C SER A 150 -5.97 4.45 -20.95
N LEU A 151 -6.82 3.65 -20.32
CA LEU A 151 -6.60 2.22 -20.08
C LEU A 151 -7.08 1.37 -21.27
#